data_AF-A0A7V9UIY8-F1
#
_entry.id   AF-A0A7V9UIY8-F1
#
_cell.length_a   1.000
_cell.length_b   1.000
_cell.length_c   1.000
_cell.angle_alpha   90.00
_cell.angle_beta   90.00
_cell.angle_gamma   90.00
#
_symmetry.space_group_name_H-M   'P 1'
#
loop_
_entity.id
_entity.type
_entity.pdbx_description
1 polymer ?
#
loop_
_entity_poly.entity_id
_entity_poly.type
_entity_poly.pdbx_seq_one_letter_code
_entity_poly.pdbx_strand_id
1 'polypeptide(L)'
;MTCLAPTINQPQFKFYKTYYPPAAINTNKDCKTKTINTPDLKHEIIKSVALSSLKELAISLVLAGITCAFVATPIGMATVLGTAVAVVAINTLIRSGIGALTYKTENLKNIHTKQAEKAVKRNETVISFLQYLAPISFSVLDLTTRDVLVHEGGHALAATLLYASEHSPTVEVMPLEGGATTFFNQTLTPLGNAIGEKASGLIVSAAGAAASILFAAVNLGVAHLLKDKCPELSRYLNVMAIASIAQHALYAISALWASAGNGHDFLALWVGGIHPVASVVTMVAIPLLVKGAFFTYDYVKGKI
;
A
#
# COMPACT_ATOMS: atom_id res chain seq x y z
N MET A 1 -57.24 4.55 -9.84
CA MET A 1 -56.45 3.64 -8.98
C MET A 1 -55.34 3.04 -9.82
N THR A 2 -54.20 3.70 -9.86
CA THR A 2 -53.02 3.31 -10.64
C THR A 2 -51.97 2.81 -9.65
N CYS A 3 -51.77 1.49 -9.62
CA CYS A 3 -50.68 0.87 -8.85
C CYS A 3 -49.35 1.19 -9.54
N LEU A 4 -48.67 2.23 -9.06
CA LEU A 4 -47.25 2.45 -9.33
C LEU A 4 -46.45 1.53 -8.41
N ALA A 5 -45.93 0.44 -8.97
CA ALA A 5 -44.93 -0.37 -8.30
C ALA A 5 -43.61 0.43 -8.22
N PRO A 6 -42.94 0.49 -7.05
CA PRO A 6 -41.65 1.12 -6.94
C PRO A 6 -40.59 0.26 -7.63
N THR A 7 -39.96 0.81 -8.68
CA THR A 7 -38.71 0.31 -9.23
C THR A 7 -37.61 0.52 -8.20
N ILE A 8 -37.37 -0.52 -7.39
CA ILE A 8 -36.18 -0.61 -6.55
C ILE A 8 -34.99 -0.77 -7.49
N ASN A 9 -34.29 0.32 -7.78
CA ASN A 9 -32.94 0.29 -8.33
C ASN A 9 -32.03 -0.38 -7.30
N GLN A 10 -31.92 -1.70 -7.36
CA GLN A 10 -30.83 -2.38 -6.66
C GLN A 10 -29.51 -1.89 -7.25
N PRO A 11 -28.57 -1.42 -6.44
CA PRO A 11 -27.24 -1.06 -6.93
C PRO A 11 -26.61 -2.32 -7.51
N GLN A 12 -26.52 -2.38 -8.84
CA GLN A 12 -25.74 -3.41 -9.50
C GLN A 12 -24.29 -3.22 -9.08
N PHE A 13 -23.79 -4.12 -8.24
CA PHE A 13 -22.38 -4.27 -7.93
C PHE A 13 -21.62 -4.59 -9.22
N LYS A 14 -21.24 -3.54 -9.96
CA LYS A 14 -20.41 -3.59 -11.19
C LYS A 14 -18.92 -3.88 -10.89
N PHE A 15 -18.59 -4.42 -9.73
CA PHE A 15 -17.21 -4.56 -9.25
C PHE A 15 -16.43 -5.75 -9.84
N TYR A 16 -17.09 -6.68 -10.53
CA TYR A 16 -16.42 -7.95 -10.94
C TYR A 16 -16.02 -8.05 -12.41
N LYS A 17 -16.35 -7.07 -13.26
CA LYS A 17 -16.09 -7.19 -14.72
C LYS A 17 -14.66 -6.83 -15.16
N THR A 18 -13.81 -6.33 -14.26
CA THR A 18 -12.49 -5.76 -14.63
C THR A 18 -11.28 -6.56 -14.15
N TYR A 19 -11.48 -7.67 -13.44
CA TYR A 19 -10.36 -8.31 -12.74
C TYR A 19 -9.52 -9.25 -13.59
N TYR A 20 -10.19 -9.95 -14.49
CA TYR A 20 -9.60 -10.42 -15.72
C TYR A 20 -10.19 -9.47 -16.77
N PRO A 21 -9.40 -8.83 -17.66
CA PRO A 21 -10.01 -8.40 -18.90
C PRO A 21 -10.70 -9.64 -19.44
N PRO A 22 -12.04 -9.68 -19.61
CA PRO A 22 -12.69 -10.81 -20.24
C PRO A 22 -12.00 -10.95 -21.58
N ALA A 23 -11.12 -11.96 -21.72
CA ALA A 23 -10.02 -12.03 -22.69
C ALA A 23 -10.40 -11.30 -23.96
N ALA A 24 -10.00 -10.02 -24.10
CA ALA A 24 -10.68 -8.99 -24.90
C ALA A 24 -11.58 -9.61 -25.98
N ILE A 25 -12.80 -10.00 -25.58
CA ILE A 25 -13.69 -10.69 -26.50
C ILE A 25 -14.16 -9.56 -27.40
N ASN A 26 -13.55 -9.49 -28.57
CA ASN A 26 -13.88 -8.54 -29.61
C ASN A 26 -15.39 -8.68 -29.83
N THR A 27 -16.17 -7.74 -29.28
CA THR A 27 -17.63 -7.75 -29.31
C THR A 27 -18.07 -7.28 -30.68
N ASN A 28 -17.66 -8.02 -31.71
CA ASN A 28 -18.30 -7.96 -32.99
C ASN A 28 -19.75 -8.40 -32.77
N LYS A 29 -20.69 -7.62 -33.28
CA LYS A 29 -22.14 -7.67 -32.98
C LYS A 29 -22.84 -8.98 -33.37
N ASP A 30 -22.13 -9.97 -33.88
CA ASP A 30 -22.63 -11.31 -34.19
C ASP A 30 -22.40 -12.27 -33.01
N CYS A 31 -23.11 -12.03 -31.90
CA CYS A 31 -22.92 -12.78 -30.65
C CYS A 31 -23.61 -14.16 -30.69
N LYS A 32 -23.05 -15.09 -31.47
CA LYS A 32 -23.02 -16.49 -31.03
C LYS A 32 -22.10 -16.51 -29.81
N THR A 33 -22.64 -16.77 -28.63
CA THR A 33 -21.85 -17.03 -27.42
C THR A 33 -20.85 -18.14 -27.73
N LYS A 34 -19.62 -17.74 -28.07
CA LYS A 34 -18.53 -18.67 -28.33
C LYS A 34 -18.19 -19.29 -26.99
N THR A 35 -18.71 -20.48 -26.74
CA THR A 35 -18.35 -21.30 -25.59
C THR A 35 -16.84 -21.43 -25.61
N ILE A 36 -16.15 -20.77 -24.68
CA ILE A 36 -14.70 -20.88 -24.58
C ILE A 36 -14.42 -22.33 -24.20
N ASN A 37 -13.62 -23.02 -25.00
CA ASN A 37 -13.24 -24.38 -24.69
C ASN A 37 -12.49 -24.38 -23.35
N THR A 38 -12.86 -25.29 -22.45
CA THR A 38 -12.30 -25.41 -21.10
C THR A 38 -10.76 -25.41 -21.02
N PRO A 39 -10.02 -26.01 -21.98
CA PRO A 39 -8.55 -25.93 -22.03
C PRO A 39 -8.00 -24.51 -22.21
N ASP A 40 -8.65 -23.67 -23.01
CA ASP A 40 -8.20 -22.30 -23.30
C ASP A 40 -8.32 -21.42 -22.05
N LEU A 41 -9.42 -21.57 -21.31
CA LEU A 41 -9.63 -20.85 -20.05
C LEU A 41 -8.55 -21.18 -19.01
N LYS A 42 -8.19 -22.46 -18.87
CA LYS A 42 -7.14 -22.88 -17.93
C LYS A 42 -5.80 -22.26 -18.29
N HIS A 43 -5.44 -22.25 -19.58
CA HIS A 43 -4.18 -21.67 -20.03
C HIS A 43 -4.10 -20.17 -19.76
N GLU A 44 -5.17 -19.42 -20.05
CA GLU A 44 -5.24 -17.98 -19.78
C GLU A 44 -5.13 -17.66 -18.28
N ILE A 45 -5.76 -18.46 -17.42
CA ILE A 45 -5.64 -18.28 -15.96
C ILE A 45 -4.19 -18.50 -15.50
N ILE A 46 -3.53 -19.57 -15.95
CA ILE A 46 -2.13 -19.86 -15.59
C ILE A 46 -1.21 -18.73 -16.04
N LYS A 47 -1.37 -18.27 -17.30
CA LYS A 47 -0.60 -17.17 -17.86
C LYS A 47 -0.78 -15.88 -17.06
N SER A 48 -2.02 -15.55 -16.67
CA SER A 48 -2.31 -14.38 -15.85
C SER A 48 -1.64 -14.45 -14.47
N VAL A 49 -1.69 -15.62 -13.80
CA VAL A 49 -1.05 -15.81 -12.50
C VAL A 49 0.47 -15.63 -12.64
N ALA A 50 1.09 -16.30 -13.61
CA ALA A 50 2.53 -16.23 -13.85
C ALA A 50 2.99 -14.79 -14.15
N LEU A 51 2.26 -14.06 -15.01
CA LEU A 51 2.61 -12.68 -15.36
C LEU A 51 2.53 -11.74 -14.17
N SER A 52 1.48 -11.84 -13.34
CA SER A 52 1.38 -11.00 -12.13
C SER A 52 2.45 -11.35 -11.10
N SER A 53 2.75 -12.63 -10.89
CA SER A 53 3.85 -13.06 -10.02
C SER A 53 5.21 -12.54 -10.50
N LEU A 54 5.46 -12.53 -11.82
CA LEU A 54 6.72 -12.01 -12.37
C LEU A 54 6.84 -10.49 -12.17
N LYS A 55 5.74 -9.73 -12.33
CA LYS A 55 5.73 -8.29 -12.05
C LYS A 55 6.03 -8.00 -10.58
N GLU A 56 5.42 -8.75 -9.68
CA GLU A 56 5.71 -8.61 -8.25
C GLU A 56 7.15 -8.98 -7.92
N LEU A 57 7.68 -10.07 -8.48
CA LEU A 57 9.09 -10.42 -8.31
C LEU A 57 10.01 -9.28 -8.73
N ALA A 58 9.78 -8.70 -9.92
CA ALA A 58 10.58 -7.59 -10.41
C ALA A 58 10.52 -6.37 -9.46
N ILE A 59 9.33 -5.98 -9.02
CA ILE A 59 9.15 -4.84 -8.10
C ILE A 59 9.81 -5.16 -6.74
N SER A 60 9.57 -6.34 -6.18
CA SER A 60 10.14 -6.75 -4.89
C SER A 60 11.67 -6.79 -4.92
N LEU A 61 12.27 -7.27 -6.01
CA LEU A 61 13.73 -7.27 -6.19
C LEU A 61 14.28 -5.86 -6.32
N VAL A 62 13.58 -4.94 -6.99
CA VAL A 62 14.00 -3.53 -7.07
C VAL A 62 13.96 -2.87 -5.70
N LEU A 63 12.85 -3.03 -4.94
CA LEU A 63 12.74 -2.48 -3.60
C LEU A 63 13.79 -3.05 -2.65
N ALA A 64 13.97 -4.38 -2.67
CA ALA A 64 14.98 -5.05 -1.87
C ALA A 64 16.41 -4.61 -2.25
N GLY A 65 16.72 -4.57 -3.55
CA GLY A 65 18.03 -4.18 -4.05
C GLY A 65 18.41 -2.74 -3.68
N ILE A 66 17.48 -1.79 -3.82
CA ILE A 66 17.69 -0.41 -3.38
C ILE A 66 17.90 -0.38 -1.86
N THR A 67 17.08 -1.09 -1.09
CA THR A 67 17.18 -1.12 0.38
C THR A 67 18.50 -1.71 0.85
N CYS A 68 18.99 -2.77 0.21
CA CYS A 68 20.27 -3.39 0.56
C CYS A 68 21.45 -2.42 0.49
N ALA A 69 21.38 -1.35 -0.31
CA ALA A 69 22.42 -0.32 -0.33
C ALA A 69 22.52 0.47 1.00
N PHE A 70 21.50 0.39 1.86
CA PHE A 70 21.40 1.07 3.15
C PHE A 70 21.39 0.10 4.34
N VAL A 71 21.48 -1.21 4.11
CA VAL A 71 21.44 -2.18 5.20
C VAL A 71 22.81 -2.32 5.86
N ALA A 72 22.86 -2.17 7.18
CA ALA A 72 24.11 -2.14 7.96
C ALA A 72 24.87 -3.48 7.99
N THR A 73 24.19 -4.61 7.81
CA THR A 73 24.79 -5.95 7.98
C THR A 73 24.48 -6.92 6.83
N PRO A 74 25.40 -7.86 6.51
CA PRO A 74 25.13 -8.90 5.52
C PRO A 74 23.92 -9.78 5.86
N ILE A 75 23.72 -10.06 7.15
CA ILE A 75 22.54 -10.81 7.64
C ILE A 75 21.26 -10.03 7.35
N GLY A 76 21.28 -8.71 7.57
CA GLY A 76 20.16 -7.85 7.19
C GLY A 76 19.84 -7.92 5.70
N MET A 77 20.86 -7.86 4.83
CA MET A 77 20.64 -7.96 3.38
C MET A 77 19.97 -9.29 3.00
N ALA A 78 20.42 -10.39 3.60
CA ALA A 78 19.81 -11.70 3.42
C ALA A 78 18.35 -11.72 3.91
N THR A 79 18.04 -11.08 5.03
CA THR A 79 16.67 -10.92 5.54
C THR A 79 15.79 -10.16 4.57
N VAL A 80 16.23 -9.02 4.02
CA VAL A 80 15.45 -8.22 3.05
C VAL A 80 15.15 -9.03 1.80
N LEU A 81 16.15 -9.70 1.23
CA LEU A 81 15.99 -10.55 0.06
C LEU A 81 15.09 -11.76 0.34
N GLY A 82 15.26 -12.38 1.51
CA GLY A 82 14.42 -13.50 1.96
C GLY A 82 12.95 -13.09 2.10
N THR A 83 12.67 -11.92 2.70
CA THR A 83 11.31 -11.36 2.80
C THR A 83 10.72 -11.09 1.42
N ALA A 84 11.49 -10.54 0.48
CA ALA A 84 11.03 -10.30 -0.89
C ALA A 84 10.62 -11.60 -1.59
N VAL A 85 11.44 -12.65 -1.48
CA VAL A 85 11.13 -13.98 -2.05
C VAL A 85 9.90 -14.60 -1.38
N ALA A 86 9.83 -14.54 -0.04
CA ALA A 86 8.70 -15.09 0.73
C ALA A 86 7.37 -14.43 0.35
N VAL A 87 7.34 -13.09 0.23
CA VAL A 87 6.14 -12.34 -0.18
C VAL A 87 5.70 -12.73 -1.59
N VAL A 88 6.62 -12.86 -2.54
CA VAL A 88 6.29 -13.27 -3.91
C VAL A 88 5.77 -14.71 -3.94
N ALA A 89 6.34 -15.62 -3.15
CA ALA A 89 5.86 -17.00 -3.04
C ALA A 89 4.44 -17.05 -2.47
N ILE A 90 4.18 -16.34 -1.36
CA ILE A 90 2.86 -16.24 -0.74
C ILE A 90 1.84 -15.67 -1.73
N ASN A 91 2.17 -14.58 -2.42
CA ASN A 91 1.27 -13.96 -3.39
C ASN A 91 1.00 -14.85 -4.59
N THR A 92 1.99 -15.62 -5.05
CA THR A 92 1.82 -16.62 -6.12
C THR A 92 0.84 -17.71 -5.69
N LEU A 93 0.90 -18.18 -4.44
CA LEU A 93 -0.06 -19.15 -3.89
C LEU A 93 -1.48 -18.55 -3.81
N ILE A 94 -1.61 -17.32 -3.31
CA ILE A 94 -2.90 -16.60 -3.25
C ILE A 94 -3.51 -16.47 -4.65
N ARG A 95 -2.71 -16.04 -5.64
CA ARG A 95 -3.13 -15.88 -7.04
C ARG A 95 -3.52 -17.20 -7.68
N SER A 96 -2.78 -18.27 -7.39
CA SER A 96 -3.11 -19.62 -7.84
C SER A 96 -4.47 -20.07 -7.26
N GLY A 97 -4.73 -19.76 -5.99
CA GLY A 97 -6.04 -19.98 -5.35
C GLY A 97 -7.17 -19.20 -6.02
N ILE A 98 -6.95 -17.91 -6.32
CA ILE A 98 -7.90 -17.08 -7.09
C ILE A 98 -8.17 -17.69 -8.46
N GLY A 99 -7.12 -18.12 -9.18
CA GLY A 99 -7.23 -18.75 -10.50
C GLY A 99 -8.04 -20.05 -10.45
N ALA A 100 -7.77 -20.93 -9.48
CA ALA A 100 -8.50 -22.17 -9.29
C ALA A 100 -9.98 -21.94 -8.97
N LEU A 101 -10.29 -20.97 -8.11
CA LEU A 101 -11.67 -20.59 -7.78
C LEU A 101 -12.38 -19.94 -8.97
N THR A 102 -11.69 -19.12 -9.76
CA THR A 102 -12.23 -18.52 -10.99
C THR A 102 -12.61 -19.61 -11.99
N TYR A 103 -11.69 -20.55 -12.25
CA TYR A 103 -11.95 -21.69 -13.13
C TYR A 103 -13.16 -22.53 -12.66
N LYS A 104 -13.23 -22.84 -11.35
CA LYS A 104 -14.37 -23.57 -10.77
C LYS A 104 -15.68 -22.80 -10.92
N THR A 105 -15.64 -21.49 -10.74
CA THR A 105 -16.80 -20.61 -10.82
C THR A 105 -17.36 -20.55 -12.24
N GLU A 106 -16.50 -20.42 -13.25
CA GLU A 106 -16.93 -20.45 -14.65
C GLU A 106 -17.55 -21.79 -15.05
N ASN A 107 -16.99 -22.92 -14.59
CA ASN A 107 -17.60 -24.23 -14.84
C ASN A 107 -18.97 -24.40 -14.15
N LEU A 108 -19.13 -23.87 -12.92
CA LEU A 108 -20.39 -23.92 -12.19
C LEU A 108 -21.48 -23.04 -12.82
N LYS A 109 -21.13 -21.93 -13.47
CA LYS A 109 -22.10 -21.04 -14.14
C LYS A 109 -22.85 -21.74 -15.29
N ASN A 110 -22.26 -22.79 -15.87
CA ASN A 110 -22.91 -23.60 -16.90
C ASN A 110 -23.92 -24.62 -16.32
N ILE A 111 -24.02 -24.73 -14.99
CA ILE A 111 -24.92 -25.65 -14.30
C ILE A 111 -26.09 -24.85 -13.70
N HIS A 112 -27.28 -25.00 -14.27
CA HIS A 112 -28.49 -24.28 -13.85
C HIS A 112 -29.17 -24.93 -12.62
N THR A 113 -28.45 -25.03 -11.51
CA THR A 113 -29.01 -25.53 -10.23
C THR A 113 -28.85 -24.49 -9.13
N LYS A 114 -29.80 -24.43 -8.19
CA LYS A 114 -29.72 -23.55 -7.01
C LYS A 114 -28.45 -23.77 -6.19
N GLN A 115 -27.95 -25.01 -6.15
CA GLN A 115 -26.71 -25.34 -5.46
C GLN A 115 -25.48 -24.77 -6.17
N ALA A 116 -25.45 -24.81 -7.50
CA ALA A 116 -24.38 -24.21 -8.30
C ALA A 116 -24.37 -22.68 -8.12
N GLU A 117 -25.53 -22.01 -8.15
CA GLU A 117 -25.64 -20.57 -7.89
C GLU A 117 -25.11 -20.18 -6.51
N LYS A 118 -25.47 -20.93 -5.46
CA LYS A 118 -24.97 -20.71 -4.10
C LYS A 118 -23.44 -20.89 -4.03
N ALA A 119 -22.91 -21.88 -4.73
CA ALA A 119 -21.47 -22.13 -4.79
C ALA A 119 -20.71 -21.04 -5.56
N VAL A 120 -21.26 -20.53 -6.67
CA VAL A 120 -20.73 -19.37 -7.42
C VAL A 120 -20.62 -18.16 -6.51
N LYS A 121 -21.71 -17.76 -5.84
CA LYS A 121 -21.71 -16.61 -4.94
C LYS A 121 -20.69 -16.74 -3.80
N ARG A 122 -20.56 -17.95 -3.25
CA ARG A 122 -19.54 -18.25 -2.23
C ARG A 122 -18.13 -18.08 -2.79
N ASN A 123 -17.84 -18.64 -3.96
CA ASN A 123 -16.52 -18.53 -4.58
C ASN A 123 -16.18 -17.07 -4.91
N GLU A 124 -17.11 -16.29 -5.45
CA GLU A 124 -16.92 -14.87 -5.75
C GLU A 124 -16.59 -14.07 -4.48
N THR A 125 -17.26 -14.36 -3.37
CA THR A 125 -16.96 -13.76 -2.06
C THR A 125 -15.53 -14.08 -1.61
N VAL A 126 -15.12 -15.36 -1.73
CA VAL A 126 -13.75 -15.78 -1.37
C VAL A 126 -12.71 -15.14 -2.30
N ILE A 127 -12.97 -15.08 -3.60
CA ILE A 127 -12.09 -14.41 -4.57
C ILE A 127 -11.91 -12.94 -4.18
N SER A 128 -13.00 -12.23 -3.87
CA SER A 128 -12.94 -10.83 -3.45
C SER A 128 -12.11 -10.63 -2.19
N PHE A 129 -12.13 -11.58 -1.25
CA PHE A 129 -11.30 -11.52 -0.05
C PHE A 129 -9.82 -11.78 -0.37
N LEU A 130 -9.52 -12.86 -1.09
CA LEU A 130 -8.15 -13.22 -1.50
C LEU A 130 -7.45 -12.11 -2.29
N GLN A 131 -8.22 -11.36 -3.07
CA GLN A 131 -7.78 -10.20 -3.84
C GLN A 131 -7.16 -9.07 -2.99
N TYR A 132 -7.43 -9.01 -1.69
CA TYR A 132 -6.78 -8.08 -0.76
C TYR A 132 -5.59 -8.70 -0.02
N LEU A 133 -5.52 -10.03 0.09
CA LEU A 133 -4.44 -10.69 0.83
C LEU A 133 -3.07 -10.50 0.15
N ALA A 134 -3.01 -10.53 -1.19
CA ALA A 134 -1.75 -10.32 -1.90
C ALA A 134 -1.18 -8.89 -1.70
N PRO A 135 -1.98 -7.82 -1.85
CA PRO A 135 -1.58 -6.47 -1.43
C PRO A 135 -1.16 -6.36 0.04
N ILE A 136 -1.88 -7.03 0.97
CA ILE A 136 -1.54 -7.02 2.41
C ILE A 136 -0.18 -7.67 2.65
N SER A 137 0.04 -8.87 2.11
CA SER A 137 1.33 -9.56 2.17
C SER A 137 2.46 -8.68 1.59
N PHE A 138 2.21 -8.03 0.45
CA PHE A 138 3.19 -7.12 -0.15
C PHE A 138 3.49 -5.88 0.71
N SER A 139 2.49 -5.36 1.42
CA SER A 139 2.73 -4.22 2.32
C SER A 139 3.72 -4.54 3.43
N VAL A 140 3.88 -5.80 3.85
CA VAL A 140 4.92 -6.19 4.82
C VAL A 140 6.32 -5.91 4.25
N LEU A 141 6.58 -6.30 2.99
CA LEU A 141 7.85 -5.99 2.33
C LEU A 141 8.05 -4.47 2.22
N ASP A 142 7.02 -3.76 1.80
CA ASP A 142 7.05 -2.30 1.64
C ASP A 142 7.40 -1.57 2.95
N LEU A 143 6.76 -1.96 4.05
CA LEU A 143 6.97 -1.43 5.39
C LEU A 143 8.39 -1.66 5.92
N THR A 144 9.06 -2.74 5.48
CA THR A 144 10.43 -3.08 5.92
C THR A 144 11.49 -2.62 4.92
N THR A 145 11.10 -1.95 3.82
CA THR A 145 12.01 -1.51 2.76
C THR A 145 11.77 -0.04 2.44
N ARG A 146 10.95 0.25 1.43
CA ARG A 146 10.69 1.59 0.93
C ARG A 146 10.18 2.52 2.03
N ASP A 147 9.28 2.06 2.89
CA ASP A 147 8.71 2.91 3.94
C ASP A 147 9.76 3.38 4.94
N VAL A 148 10.66 2.47 5.37
CA VAL A 148 11.82 2.82 6.20
C VAL A 148 12.72 3.83 5.50
N LEU A 149 13.06 3.60 4.22
CA LEU A 149 13.91 4.53 3.47
C LEU A 149 13.28 5.92 3.32
N VAL A 150 11.96 5.99 3.14
CA VAL A 150 11.25 7.28 3.08
C VAL A 150 11.27 7.96 4.44
N HIS A 151 11.08 7.21 5.52
CA HIS A 151 11.14 7.72 6.89
C HIS A 151 12.53 8.28 7.22
N GLU A 152 13.57 7.45 7.11
CA GLU A 152 14.95 7.87 7.39
C GLU A 152 15.44 8.95 6.41
N GLY A 153 15.04 8.85 5.14
CA GLY A 153 15.31 9.88 4.14
C GLY A 153 14.70 11.24 4.51
N GLY A 154 13.55 11.25 5.18
CA GLY A 154 12.92 12.46 5.74
C GLY A 154 13.80 13.11 6.82
N HIS A 155 14.29 12.32 7.77
CA HIS A 155 15.24 12.80 8.79
C HIS A 155 16.51 13.34 8.16
N ALA A 156 17.12 12.58 7.26
CA ALA A 156 18.37 12.94 6.59
C ALA A 156 18.24 14.24 5.79
N LEU A 157 17.12 14.41 5.07
CA LEU A 157 16.84 15.63 4.31
C LEU A 157 16.68 16.83 5.26
N ALA A 158 15.88 16.70 6.32
CA ALA A 158 15.69 17.77 7.28
C ALA A 158 16.99 18.16 7.99
N ALA A 159 17.81 17.18 8.38
CA ALA A 159 19.11 17.40 8.98
C ALA A 159 20.03 18.17 8.03
N THR A 160 20.10 17.77 6.76
CA THR A 160 20.90 18.44 5.71
C THR A 160 20.48 19.90 5.51
N LEU A 161 19.18 20.20 5.63
CA LEU A 161 18.67 21.56 5.44
C LEU A 161 18.92 22.47 6.66
N LEU A 162 18.93 21.92 7.87
CA LEU A 162 18.89 22.69 9.12
C LEU A 162 20.25 22.75 9.83
N TYR A 163 21.07 21.71 9.71
CA TYR A 163 22.39 21.62 10.33
C TYR A 163 23.48 21.67 9.27
N ALA A 164 24.43 22.59 9.46
CA ALA A 164 25.68 22.58 8.73
C ALA A 164 26.55 21.47 9.34
N SER A 165 26.88 20.47 8.55
CA SER A 165 27.77 19.39 8.98
C SER A 165 28.84 19.17 7.94
N GLU A 166 30.07 18.91 8.42
CA GLU A 166 31.17 18.44 7.58
C GLU A 166 30.91 17.01 7.04
N HIS A 167 29.96 16.28 7.64
CA HIS A 167 29.58 14.94 7.24
C HIS A 167 28.10 14.88 6.85
N SER A 168 27.82 14.30 5.69
CA SER A 168 26.44 14.04 5.28
C SER A 168 25.75 13.10 6.26
N PRO A 169 24.44 13.30 6.56
CA PRO A 169 23.67 12.34 7.33
C PRO A 169 23.75 10.94 6.73
N THR A 170 23.88 9.93 7.59
CA THR A 170 23.90 8.52 7.19
C THR A 170 22.59 7.86 7.55
N VAL A 171 22.06 7.08 6.60
CA VAL A 171 20.84 6.29 6.76
C VAL A 171 21.22 4.83 6.83
N GLU A 172 20.76 4.15 7.88
CA GLU A 172 20.94 2.72 8.08
C GLU A 172 19.58 2.04 8.22
N VAL A 173 19.42 0.89 7.56
CA VAL A 173 18.22 0.05 7.66
C VAL A 173 18.56 -1.21 8.44
N MET A 174 17.75 -1.49 9.46
CA MET A 174 17.79 -2.69 10.28
C MET A 174 16.51 -3.50 10.00
N PRO A 175 16.57 -4.52 9.14
CA PRO A 175 15.36 -5.20 8.66
C PRO A 175 14.53 -5.74 9.80
N LEU A 176 13.21 -5.48 9.77
CA LEU A 176 12.21 -5.80 10.80
C LEU A 176 12.29 -4.96 12.09
N GLU A 177 13.39 -4.24 12.32
CA GLU A 177 13.56 -3.36 13.48
C GLU A 177 13.29 -1.89 13.13
N GLY A 178 13.46 -1.51 11.86
CA GLY A 178 13.23 -0.16 11.34
C GLY A 178 14.48 0.41 10.67
N GLY A 179 14.76 1.67 10.95
CA GLY A 179 15.93 2.38 10.46
C GLY A 179 16.50 3.33 11.51
N ALA A 180 17.65 3.90 11.19
CA ALA A 180 18.23 4.99 11.95
C ALA A 180 18.91 5.97 11.02
N THR A 181 18.74 7.26 11.33
CA THR A 181 19.47 8.34 10.69
C THR A 181 20.44 8.95 11.68
N THR A 182 21.73 8.89 11.35
CA THR A 182 22.79 9.51 12.16
C THR A 182 23.24 10.80 11.50
N PHE A 183 23.33 11.87 12.29
CA PHE A 183 23.84 13.17 11.87
C PHE A 183 24.46 13.91 13.07
N PHE A 184 25.30 14.89 12.80
CA PHE A 184 25.97 15.66 13.85
C PHE A 184 25.28 17.01 14.04
N ASN A 185 24.79 17.25 15.26
CA ASN A 185 24.29 18.55 15.70
C ASN A 185 25.46 19.51 15.93
N GLN A 186 26.00 20.07 14.85
CA GLN A 186 27.06 21.08 14.91
C GLN A 186 26.46 22.49 14.81
N THR A 187 26.91 23.29 13.85
CA THR A 187 26.39 24.62 13.56
C THR A 187 25.11 24.54 12.74
N LEU A 188 24.20 25.50 12.91
CA LEU A 188 22.99 25.58 12.10
C LEU A 188 23.30 26.21 10.74
N THR A 189 22.58 25.79 9.71
CA THR A 189 22.56 26.50 8.42
C THR A 189 21.91 27.89 8.59
N PRO A 190 21.96 28.80 7.59
CA PRO A 190 21.19 30.05 7.66
C PRO A 190 19.69 29.83 7.90
N LEU A 191 19.12 28.77 7.30
CA LEU A 191 17.72 28.38 7.54
C LEU A 191 17.51 27.87 8.97
N GLY A 192 18.39 26.98 9.44
CA GLY A 192 18.35 26.49 10.82
C GLY A 192 18.47 27.61 11.86
N ASN A 193 19.34 28.60 11.62
CA ASN A 193 19.48 29.78 12.48
C ASN A 193 18.20 30.64 12.51
N ALA A 194 17.53 30.80 11.37
CA ALA A 194 16.28 31.55 11.30
C ALA A 194 15.13 30.86 12.05
N ILE A 195 15.13 29.53 12.09
CA ILE A 195 14.15 28.70 12.81
C ILE A 195 14.50 28.58 14.30
N GLY A 196 15.79 28.54 14.61
CA GLY A 196 16.34 28.30 15.95
C GLY A 196 16.65 26.83 16.20
N GLU A 197 17.62 26.58 17.08
CA GLU A 197 18.16 25.25 17.37
C GLU A 197 17.09 24.26 17.87
N LYS A 198 16.32 24.66 18.87
CA LYS A 198 15.28 23.82 19.47
C LYS A 198 14.23 23.40 18.44
N ALA A 199 13.74 24.35 17.65
CA ALA A 199 12.74 24.06 16.62
C ALA A 199 13.34 23.21 15.49
N SER A 200 14.60 23.43 15.12
CA SER A 200 15.29 22.61 14.12
C SER A 200 15.37 21.14 14.54
N GLY A 201 15.71 20.86 15.81
CA GLY A 201 15.74 19.49 16.33
C GLY A 201 14.36 18.82 16.27
N LEU A 202 13.29 19.55 16.65
CA LEU A 202 11.92 19.04 16.56
C LEU A 202 11.48 18.81 15.12
N ILE A 203 11.87 19.67 14.17
CA ILE A 203 11.56 19.47 12.76
C ILE A 203 12.26 18.21 12.25
N VAL A 204 13.53 17.98 12.57
CA VAL A 204 14.23 16.76 12.18
C VAL A 204 13.50 15.55 12.76
N SER A 205 13.16 15.52 14.05
CA SER A 205 12.40 14.41 14.64
C SER A 205 11.02 14.19 13.99
N ALA A 206 10.32 15.25 13.57
CA ALA A 206 9.04 15.09 12.88
C ALA A 206 9.18 14.64 11.41
N ALA A 207 10.33 14.90 10.79
CA ALA A 207 10.48 14.84 9.34
C ALA A 207 10.28 13.44 8.76
N GLY A 208 10.76 12.39 9.43
CA GLY A 208 10.62 11.03 8.94
C GLY A 208 9.16 10.60 8.82
N ALA A 209 8.40 10.73 9.91
CA ALA A 209 6.98 10.43 9.88
C ALA A 209 6.20 11.35 8.92
N ALA A 210 6.55 12.63 8.83
CA ALA A 210 5.91 13.55 7.88
C ALA A 210 6.14 13.12 6.42
N ALA A 211 7.36 12.70 6.07
CA ALA A 211 7.70 12.20 4.73
C ALA A 211 6.89 10.94 4.38
N SER A 212 6.82 9.97 5.30
CA SER A 212 6.05 8.74 5.10
C SER A 212 4.56 9.00 4.91
N ILE A 213 3.97 9.89 5.72
CA ILE A 213 2.55 10.24 5.61
C ILE A 213 2.24 11.00 4.32
N LEU A 214 3.14 11.90 3.88
CA LEU A 214 3.00 12.57 2.60
C LEU A 214 3.07 11.56 1.43
N PHE A 215 4.01 10.61 1.49
CA PHE A 215 4.13 9.56 0.50
C PHE A 215 2.89 8.64 0.49
N ALA A 216 2.36 8.28 1.66
CA ALA A 216 1.11 7.53 1.79
C ALA A 216 -0.08 8.29 1.20
N ALA A 217 -0.17 9.61 1.44
CA ALA A 217 -1.19 10.46 0.84
C ALA A 217 -1.12 10.47 -0.70
N VAL A 218 0.08 10.57 -1.27
CA VAL A 218 0.30 10.45 -2.72
C VAL A 218 -0.17 9.08 -3.22
N ASN A 219 0.21 7.98 -2.54
CA ASN A 219 -0.23 6.64 -2.88
C ASN A 219 -1.77 6.49 -2.87
N LEU A 220 -2.47 7.07 -1.90
CA LEU A 220 -3.93 7.07 -1.86
C LEU A 220 -4.55 7.82 -3.04
N GLY A 221 -3.95 8.95 -3.42
CA GLY A 221 -4.40 9.72 -4.58
C GLY A 221 -4.18 8.98 -5.90
N VAL A 222 -2.99 8.44 -6.11
CA VAL A 222 -2.67 7.63 -7.29
C VAL A 222 -3.55 6.37 -7.34
N ALA A 223 -3.75 5.70 -6.20
CA ALA A 223 -4.66 4.56 -6.09
C ALA A 223 -6.08 4.93 -6.56
N HIS A 224 -6.59 6.08 -6.13
CA HIS A 224 -7.91 6.55 -6.53
C HIS A 224 -7.99 6.82 -8.04
N LEU A 225 -6.98 7.48 -8.62
CA LEU A 225 -6.93 7.77 -10.07
C LEU A 225 -6.79 6.52 -10.94
N LEU A 226 -6.16 5.46 -10.41
CA LEU A 226 -5.93 4.21 -11.14
C LEU A 226 -7.01 3.14 -10.91
N LYS A 227 -8.01 3.38 -10.05
CA LYS A 227 -8.99 2.35 -9.65
C LYS A 227 -9.71 1.67 -10.83
N ASP A 228 -9.99 2.43 -11.89
CA ASP A 228 -10.71 1.92 -13.07
C ASP A 228 -9.76 1.36 -14.15
N LYS A 229 -8.56 1.94 -14.29
CA LYS A 229 -7.58 1.58 -15.34
C LYS A 229 -6.67 0.42 -14.93
N CYS A 230 -6.24 0.42 -13.68
CA CYS A 230 -5.31 -0.56 -13.10
C CYS A 230 -5.76 -0.92 -11.67
N PRO A 231 -6.90 -1.62 -11.52
CA PRO A 231 -7.52 -1.91 -10.22
C PRO A 231 -6.62 -2.73 -9.28
N GLU A 232 -5.71 -3.52 -9.85
CA GLU A 232 -4.68 -4.24 -9.09
C GLU A 232 -3.68 -3.30 -8.44
N LEU A 233 -2.95 -2.52 -9.24
CA LEU A 233 -1.99 -1.55 -8.74
C LEU A 233 -2.65 -0.56 -7.75
N SER A 234 -3.88 -0.13 -8.04
CA SER A 234 -4.67 0.70 -7.14
C SER A 234 -4.80 0.11 -5.73
N ARG A 235 -5.04 -1.21 -5.60
CA ARG A 235 -5.15 -1.87 -4.29
C ARG A 235 -3.81 -2.04 -3.59
N TYR A 236 -2.73 -2.33 -4.31
CA TYR A 236 -1.39 -2.33 -3.72
C TYR A 236 -1.09 -0.97 -3.10
N LEU A 237 -1.22 0.10 -3.88
CA LEU A 237 -0.96 1.46 -3.41
C LEU A 237 -1.87 1.86 -2.23
N ASN A 238 -3.16 1.50 -2.29
CA ASN A 238 -4.10 1.82 -1.22
C ASN A 238 -3.77 1.05 0.07
N VAL A 239 -3.46 -0.24 -0.01
CA VAL A 239 -3.10 -1.06 1.16
C VAL A 239 -1.76 -0.63 1.74
N MET A 240 -0.74 -0.39 0.91
CA MET A 240 0.56 0.13 1.33
C MET A 240 0.42 1.46 2.07
N ALA A 241 -0.40 2.38 1.55
CA ALA A 241 -0.65 3.66 2.23
C ALA A 241 -1.34 3.49 3.58
N ILE A 242 -2.41 2.68 3.66
CA ILE A 242 -3.11 2.41 4.93
C ILE A 242 -2.16 1.76 5.95
N ALA A 243 -1.35 0.79 5.51
CA ALA A 243 -0.38 0.11 6.36
C ALA A 243 0.68 1.09 6.89
N SER A 244 1.23 1.97 6.04
CA SER A 244 2.20 2.99 6.45
C SER A 244 1.61 3.98 7.46
N ILE A 245 0.39 4.48 7.23
CA ILE A 245 -0.33 5.36 8.17
C ILE A 245 -0.54 4.67 9.52
N ALA A 246 -1.01 3.41 9.50
CA ALA A 246 -1.25 2.64 10.71
C ALA A 246 0.05 2.40 11.49
N GLN A 247 1.14 2.02 10.80
CA GLN A 247 2.45 1.82 11.42
C GLN A 247 2.95 3.09 12.12
N HIS A 248 2.91 4.24 11.42
CA HIS A 248 3.37 5.50 11.99
C HIS A 248 2.48 6.02 13.12
N ALA A 249 1.16 5.80 13.03
CA ALA A 249 0.26 6.10 14.12
C ALA A 249 0.57 5.23 15.35
N LEU A 250 0.77 3.91 15.18
CA LEU A 250 1.13 3.02 16.28
C LEU A 250 2.50 3.37 16.88
N TYR A 251 3.48 3.71 16.04
CA TYR A 251 4.79 4.19 16.48
C TYR A 251 4.69 5.51 17.24
N ALA A 252 3.82 6.43 16.84
CA ALA A 252 3.57 7.63 17.63
C ALA A 252 2.98 7.29 19.01
N ILE A 253 1.97 6.43 19.07
CA ILE A 253 1.35 6.03 20.35
C ILE A 253 2.37 5.28 21.23
N SER A 254 3.31 4.51 20.67
CA SER A 254 4.29 3.77 21.47
C SER A 254 5.17 4.67 22.34
N ALA A 255 5.31 5.96 22.00
CA ALA A 255 6.02 6.93 22.84
C ALA A 255 5.41 7.10 24.24
N LEU A 256 4.13 6.76 24.44
CA LEU A 256 3.47 6.81 25.76
C LEU A 256 4.06 5.78 26.75
N TRP A 257 4.71 4.73 26.24
CA TRP A 257 5.33 3.68 27.04
C TRP A 257 6.85 3.59 26.83
N ALA A 258 7.43 4.49 26.05
CA ALA A 258 8.87 4.51 25.80
C ALA A 258 9.63 5.08 27.01
N SER A 259 10.77 4.46 27.34
CA SER A 259 11.69 4.99 28.34
C SER A 259 12.53 6.13 27.76
N ALA A 260 12.86 7.12 28.61
CA ALA A 260 13.82 8.17 28.27
C ALA A 260 15.18 7.57 27.87
N GLY A 261 15.70 7.97 26.71
CA GLY A 261 16.99 7.50 26.18
C GLY A 261 16.88 6.70 24.87
N ASN A 262 15.69 6.23 24.50
CA ASN A 262 15.48 5.64 23.18
C ASN A 262 15.36 6.78 22.16
N GLY A 263 16.10 6.72 21.06
CA GLY A 263 16.04 7.67 19.93
C GLY A 263 14.69 7.63 19.20
N HIS A 264 13.63 7.91 19.93
CA HIS A 264 12.24 7.77 19.52
C HIS A 264 11.70 9.14 19.15
N ASP A 265 11.30 9.31 17.90
CA ASP A 265 10.93 10.62 17.33
C ASP A 265 9.84 11.32 18.13
N PHE A 266 8.78 10.58 18.45
CA PHE A 266 7.63 11.12 19.18
C PHE A 266 7.92 11.41 20.65
N LEU A 267 8.93 10.78 21.24
CA LEU A 267 9.40 11.16 22.58
C LEU A 267 10.14 12.50 22.51
N ALA A 268 11.00 12.70 21.49
CA ALA A 268 11.67 13.98 21.26
C ALA A 268 10.66 15.11 20.99
N LEU A 269 9.64 14.84 20.17
CA LEU A 269 8.54 15.78 19.93
C LEU A 269 7.76 16.11 21.20
N TRP A 270 7.51 15.11 22.06
CA TRP A 270 6.81 15.31 23.31
C TRP A 270 7.61 16.17 24.31
N VAL A 271 8.92 15.94 24.43
CA VAL A 271 9.80 16.84 25.19
C VAL A 271 9.77 18.26 24.62
N GLY A 272 9.58 18.39 23.30
CA GLY A 272 9.33 19.66 22.60
C GLY A 272 7.96 20.30 22.85
N GLY A 273 7.04 19.62 23.53
CA GLY A 273 5.68 20.08 23.81
C GLY A 273 4.60 19.53 22.87
N ILE A 274 4.92 18.62 21.97
CA ILE A 274 3.96 18.02 21.02
C ILE A 274 3.57 16.62 21.52
N HIS A 275 2.37 16.51 22.07
CA HIS A 275 1.88 15.24 22.61
C HIS A 275 1.71 14.18 21.51
N PRO A 276 2.07 12.89 21.72
CA PRO A 276 2.01 11.87 20.66
C PRO A 276 0.63 11.68 20.04
N VAL A 277 -0.45 11.83 20.82
CA VAL A 277 -1.84 11.78 20.32
C VAL A 277 -2.12 12.88 19.29
N ALA A 278 -1.55 14.09 19.45
CA ALA A 278 -1.71 15.16 18.47
C ALA A 278 -1.06 14.80 17.13
N SER A 279 0.11 14.14 17.18
CA SER A 279 0.78 13.62 15.99
C SER A 279 -0.09 12.57 15.29
N VAL A 280 -0.64 11.60 16.01
CA VAL A 280 -1.56 10.58 15.45
C VAL A 280 -2.76 11.22 14.75
N VAL A 281 -3.43 12.16 15.40
CA VAL A 281 -4.59 12.86 14.83
C VAL A 281 -4.21 13.53 13.52
N THR A 282 -3.04 14.19 13.46
CA THR A 282 -2.55 14.86 12.25
C THR A 282 -2.25 13.87 11.13
N MET A 283 -1.58 12.76 11.43
CA MET A 283 -1.23 11.72 10.45
C MET A 283 -2.45 11.02 9.87
N VAL A 284 -3.53 10.87 10.63
CA VAL A 284 -4.79 10.29 10.15
C VAL A 284 -5.62 11.32 9.38
N ALA A 285 -5.62 12.58 9.82
CA ALA A 285 -6.40 13.65 9.20
C ALA A 285 -5.97 13.91 7.75
N ILE A 286 -4.67 13.95 7.45
CA ILE A 286 -4.16 14.24 6.09
C ILE A 286 -4.70 13.22 5.05
N PRO A 287 -4.52 11.89 5.22
CA PRO A 287 -5.11 10.87 4.35
C PRO A 287 -6.63 10.97 4.19
N LEU A 288 -7.35 11.28 5.29
CA LEU A 288 -8.80 11.44 5.25
C LEU A 288 -9.22 12.66 4.43
N LEU A 289 -8.50 13.78 4.55
CA LEU A 289 -8.72 14.97 3.72
C LEU A 289 -8.49 14.66 2.24
N VAL A 290 -7.42 13.94 1.90
CA VAL A 290 -7.14 13.51 0.52
C VAL A 290 -8.26 12.64 -0.02
N LYS A 291 -8.69 11.61 0.72
CA LYS A 291 -9.81 10.75 0.33
C LYS A 291 -11.11 11.53 0.21
N GLY A 292 -11.38 12.45 1.13
CA GLY A 292 -12.54 13.33 1.12
C GLY A 292 -12.58 14.21 -0.12
N ALA A 293 -11.46 14.85 -0.47
CA ALA A 293 -11.35 15.69 -1.67
C ALA A 293 -11.63 14.88 -2.95
N PHE A 294 -11.08 13.67 -3.08
CA PHE A 294 -11.35 12.79 -4.22
C PHE A 294 -12.81 12.33 -4.28
N PHE A 295 -13.42 12.02 -3.12
CA PHE A 295 -14.82 11.67 -3.05
C PHE A 295 -15.72 12.83 -3.51
N THR A 296 -15.46 14.05 -3.01
CA THR A 296 -16.16 15.26 -3.44
C THR A 296 -16.01 15.51 -4.93
N TYR A 297 -14.79 15.33 -5.48
CA TYR A 297 -14.53 15.46 -6.91
C TYR A 297 -15.37 14.48 -7.75
N ASP A 298 -15.39 13.20 -7.38
CA ASP A 298 -16.16 12.19 -8.09
C ASP A 298 -17.67 12.44 -8.01
N TYR A 299 -18.17 12.88 -6.85
CA TYR A 299 -19.57 13.26 -6.65
C TYR A 299 -19.96 14.42 -7.57
N VAL A 300 -19.17 15.50 -7.61
CA VAL A 300 -19.43 16.65 -8.48
C VAL A 300 -19.37 16.27 -9.96
N LYS A 301 -18.56 15.28 -10.33
CA LYS A 301 -18.48 14.74 -11.69
C LYS A 301 -19.57 13.70 -12.01
N GLY A 302 -20.47 13.38 -11.09
CA GLY A 302 -21.53 12.40 -11.28
C GLY A 302 -21.03 10.96 -11.48
N LYS A 303 -19.85 10.64 -10.93
CA LYS A 303 -19.29 9.28 -10.97
C LYS A 303 -19.78 8.41 -9.82
N ILE A 304 -20.35 9.03 -8.78
CA ILE A 304 -20.94 8.42 -7.59
C ILE A 304 -22.27 9.09 -7.33
#